data_AF-A0A752BHY1-F1
#
_entry.id   AF-A0A752BHY1-F1
#
_cell.length_a   1.000
_cell.length_b   1.000
_cell.length_c   1.000
_cell.angle_alpha   90.00
_cell.angle_beta   90.00
_cell.angle_gamma   90.00
#
_symmetry.space_group_name_H-M   'P 1'
#
loop_
_entity.id
_entity.type
_entity.pdbx_description
1 polymer ?
#
loop_
_entity_poly.entity_id
_entity_poly.type
_entity_poly.pdbx_seq_one_letter_code
_entity_poly.pdbx_strand_id
1 'polypeptide(L)' 'ATQEKKKRIDQANEHMNSRRWPGKAALGRLTGDELAQYNLWLDYLDALKAVDTSVAQNIACPIRKAIHIK' A
#
# COMPACT_ATOMS: atom_id res chain seq x y z
N ALA A 1 10.39 -9.93 -12.08
CA ALA A 1 9.69 -9.59 -10.82
C ALA A 1 9.26 -10.87 -10.12
N THR A 2 9.62 -11.09 -8.85
CA THR A 2 9.24 -12.29 -8.10
C THR A 2 7.72 -12.35 -7.91
N GLN A 3 7.13 -13.54 -8.02
CA GLN A 3 5.68 -13.78 -7.88
C GLN A 3 5.11 -13.14 -6.59
N GLU A 4 5.87 -13.19 -5.50
CA GLU A 4 5.51 -12.59 -4.21
C GLU A 4 5.42 -11.05 -4.24
N LYS A 5 6.34 -10.38 -4.95
CA LYS A 5 6.27 -8.92 -5.14
C LYS A 5 5.00 -8.54 -5.89
N LYS A 6 4.68 -9.27 -6.96
CA LYS A 6 3.45 -9.06 -7.75
C LYS A 6 2.20 -9.27 -6.90
N LYS A 7 2.12 -10.37 -6.14
CA LYS A 7 1.02 -10.66 -5.23
C LYS A 7 0.79 -9.55 -4.19
N ARG A 8 1.86 -9.01 -3.60
CA ARG A 8 1.76 -7.90 -2.62
C ARG A 8 1.30 -6.59 -3.25
N ILE A 9 1.76 -6.30 -4.47
CA ILE A 9 1.29 -5.14 -5.24
C ILE A 9 -0.20 -5.29 -5.56
N ASP A 10 -0.62 -6.47 -6.04
CA ASP A 10 -2.01 -6.74 -6.39
C ASP A 10 -2.92 -6.61 -5.15
N GLN A 11 -2.51 -7.16 -4.00
CA GLN A 11 -3.25 -7.02 -2.74
C GLN A 11 -3.36 -5.56 -2.26
N ALA A 12 -2.29 -4.78 -2.37
CA ALA A 12 -2.30 -3.36 -2.03
C ALA A 12 -3.26 -2.57 -2.94
N ASN A 13 -3.22 -2.84 -4.25
CA ASN A 13 -4.12 -2.23 -5.21
C ASN A 13 -5.57 -2.61 -4.95
N GLU A 14 -5.87 -3.88 -4.67
CA GLU A 14 -7.22 -4.33 -4.32
C GLU A 14 -7.74 -3.60 -3.09
N HIS A 15 -6.92 -3.47 -2.04
CA HIS A 15 -7.29 -2.75 -0.82
C HIS A 15 -7.65 -1.28 -1.11
N MET A 16 -6.81 -0.56 -1.84
CA MET A 16 -7.07 0.85 -2.16
C MET A 16 -8.25 1.03 -3.12
N ASN A 17 -8.42 0.12 -4.09
CA ASN A 17 -9.53 0.13 -5.04
C ASN A 17 -10.87 -0.15 -4.35
N SER A 18 -10.90 -1.07 -3.37
CA SER A 18 -12.10 -1.37 -2.58
C SER A 18 -12.67 -0.13 -1.87
N ARG A 19 -11.79 0.80 -1.46
CA ARG A 19 -12.13 2.06 -0.80
C ARG A 19 -12.35 3.22 -1.78
N ARG A 20 -12.14 2.97 -3.08
CA ARG A 20 -12.20 3.96 -4.17
C ARG A 20 -11.23 5.13 -3.97
N TRP A 21 -10.14 4.92 -3.24
CA TRP A 21 -9.19 5.98 -2.94
C TRP A 21 -8.57 6.63 -4.18
N PRO A 22 -8.21 5.91 -5.25
CA PRO A 22 -7.69 6.55 -6.46
C PRO A 22 -8.67 7.56 -7.06
N GLY A 23 -9.95 7.21 -7.13
CA GLY A 23 -11.00 8.10 -7.64
C GLY A 23 -11.29 9.27 -6.69
N LYS A 24 -11.31 9.03 -5.38
CA LYS A 24 -11.45 10.09 -4.38
C LYS A 24 -10.26 11.05 -4.41
N ALA A 25 -9.03 10.55 -4.57
CA ALA A 25 -7.81 11.34 -4.65
C ALA A 25 -7.83 12.28 -5.87
N ALA A 26 -8.16 11.75 -7.04
CA ALA A 26 -8.28 12.53 -8.27
C ALA A 26 -9.32 13.66 -8.17
N LEU A 27 -10.34 13.48 -7.32
CA LEU A 27 -11.39 14.47 -7.06
C LEU A 27 -11.14 15.33 -5.82
N GLY A 28 -10.04 15.13 -5.09
CA GLY A 28 -9.74 15.82 -3.84
C GLY A 28 -10.73 15.53 -2.69
N ARG A 29 -11.39 14.37 -2.70
CA ARG A 29 -12.46 13.98 -1.75
C ARG A 29 -11.99 13.04 -0.63
N LEU A 30 -10.69 12.82 -0.48
CA LEU A 30 -10.16 12.05 0.63
C LEU A 30 -10.27 12.87 1.92
N THR A 31 -10.75 12.27 3.00
CA THR A 31 -10.62 12.87 4.34
C THR A 31 -9.15 12.84 4.80
N GLY A 32 -8.80 13.58 5.85
CA GLY A 32 -7.44 13.61 6.39
C GLY A 32 -6.90 12.20 6.73
N ASP A 33 -7.71 11.38 7.42
CA ASP A 33 -7.35 10.00 7.73
C ASP A 33 -7.23 9.10 6.50
N GLU A 34 -8.13 9.26 5.52
CA GLU A 34 -8.07 8.50 4.27
C GLU A 34 -6.82 8.88 3.45
N LEU A 35 -6.47 10.16 3.41
CA LEU A 35 -5.29 10.67 2.73
C LEU A 35 -4.02 10.13 3.39
N ALA A 36 -3.93 10.16 4.73
CA ALA A 36 -2.80 9.62 5.46
C ALA A 36 -2.60 8.12 5.21
N GLN A 37 -3.69 7.34 5.25
CA GLN A 37 -3.64 5.91 4.94
C GLN A 37 -3.30 5.66 3.47
N TYR A 38 -3.87 6.43 2.55
CA TYR A 38 -3.62 6.29 1.12
C TYR A 38 -2.15 6.56 0.79
N ASN A 39 -1.56 7.62 1.35
CA ASN A 39 -0.13 7.92 1.21
C ASN A 39 0.73 6.76 1.73
N LEU A 40 0.43 6.21 2.91
CA LEU A 40 1.16 5.06 3.46
C LEU A 40 1.14 3.84 2.53
N TRP A 41 0.02 3.59 1.87
CA TRP A 41 -0.11 2.50 0.89
C TRP A 41 0.65 2.79 -0.41
N LEU A 42 0.69 4.05 -0.86
CA LEU A 42 1.49 4.48 -2.00
C LEU A 42 3.00 4.34 -1.71
N ASP A 43 3.46 4.76 -0.53
CA ASP A 43 4.84 4.57 -0.08
C ASP A 43 5.21 3.09 -0.03
N TYR A 44 4.31 2.23 0.45
CA TYR A 44 4.51 0.78 0.44
C TYR A 44 4.65 0.22 -0.97
N LEU A 45 3.81 0.68 -1.92
CA LEU A 45 3.91 0.28 -3.32
C LEU A 45 5.22 0.76 -3.97
N ASP A 46 5.65 1.97 -3.67
CA ASP A 46 6.92 2.53 -4.16
C ASP A 46 8.11 1.72 -3.62
N ALA A 47 8.15 1.48 -2.31
CA ALA A 47 9.17 0.64 -1.68
C ALA A 47 9.20 -0.79 -2.25
N LEU A 48 8.03 -1.38 -2.51
CA LEU A 48 7.94 -2.69 -3.17
C LEU A 48 8.52 -2.65 -4.58
N LYS A 49 8.25 -1.59 -5.35
CA LYS A 49 8.74 -1.42 -6.73
C LYS A 49 10.24 -1.14 -6.76
N ALA A 50 10.75 -0.31 -5.85
CA ALA A 50 12.15 0.08 -5.71
C ALA A 50 13.07 -1.07 -5.25
N VAL A 51 12.56 -2.03 -4.45
CA VAL A 51 13.36 -3.19 -4.05
C VAL A 51 13.40 -4.23 -5.17
N ASP A 52 14.56 -4.38 -5.79
CA ASP A 52 14.89 -5.46 -6.73
C ASP A 52 15.05 -6.79 -5.99
N THR A 53 13.93 -7.51 -5.89
CA THR A 53 13.77 -8.98 -5.90
C THR A 53 14.52 -9.93 -4.95
N SER A 54 15.48 -9.52 -4.12
CA SER A 54 16.10 -10.44 -3.13
C SER A 54 15.92 -10.02 -1.66
N VAL A 55 15.62 -8.75 -1.37
CA VAL A 55 15.50 -8.21 0.01
C VAL A 55 14.05 -7.91 0.39
N ALA A 56 13.07 -8.44 -0.35
CA ALA A 56 11.64 -8.15 -0.13
C ALA A 56 11.04 -8.76 1.15
N GLN A 57 11.81 -9.56 1.89
CA GLN A 57 11.34 -10.15 3.15
C GLN A 57 11.11 -9.11 4.25
N ASN A 58 11.74 -7.93 4.18
CA ASN A 58 11.67 -6.93 5.25
C ASN A 58 10.64 -5.79 5.04
N ILE A 59 9.95 -5.73 3.90
CA ILE A 59 8.94 -4.69 3.69
C ILE A 59 7.66 -5.09 4.44
N ALA A 60 7.49 -4.54 5.64
CA ALA A 60 6.32 -4.77 6.47
C ALA A 60 5.07 -4.12 5.84
N CYS A 61 4.10 -4.95 5.49
CA CYS A 61 2.79 -4.52 4.99
C CYS A 61 2.11 -3.56 6.00
N PRO A 62 1.52 -2.43 5.56
CA PRO A 62 0.89 -1.45 6.44
C PRO A 62 -0.27 -2.03 7.27
N ILE A 63 -0.98 -3.05 6.77
CA ILE A 63 -1.98 -3.81 7.54
C ILE A 63 -1.35 -4.48 8.76
N ARG A 64 -0.14 -5.04 8.61
CA ARG A 64 0.58 -5.70 9.71
C ARG A 64 1.12 -4.69 10.72
N LYS A 65 1.49 -3.48 10.29
CA LYS A 65 1.94 -2.42 11.22
C LYS A 65 0.79 -1.84 12.05
N ALA A 66 -0.42 -1.78 11.51
CA ALA A 66 -1.59 -1.28 12.24
C ALA A 66 -2.03 -2.19 13.41
N ILE A 67 -1.68 -3.48 13.39
CA ILE A 67 -2.07 -4.46 14.41
C ILE A 67 -1.12 -4.46 15.64
N HIS A 68 -0.05 -3.66 15.66
CA HIS A 68 0.88 -3.62 16.79
C HIS A 68 0.65 -2.47 17.80
N ILE A 69 -0.60 -2.00 17.93
CA ILE A 69 -1.00 -1.15 19.05
C ILE A 69 -1.71 -2.05 20.08
N LYS A 70 -1.07 -2.13 21.25
CA LYS A 70 -1.27 -2.99 22.43
C LYS A 70 -2.68 -3.54 22.69
#